data_AF-C7MWL0-F1
#
_entry.id   AF-C7MWL0-F1
#
_cell.length_a   1.000
_cell.length_b   1.000
_cell.length_c   1.000
_cell.angle_alpha   90.00
_cell.angle_beta   90.00
_cell.angle_gamma   90.00
#
_symmetry.space_group_name_H-M   'P 1'
#
loop_
_entity.id
_entity.type
_entity.pdbx_description
1 polymer ?
#
loop_
_entity_poly.entity_id
_entity_poly.type
_entity_poly.pdbx_seq_one_letter_code
_entity_poly.pdbx_strand_id
1 'polypeptide(L)' 'MTCSDTAVIVRLVRLLGDDLALVDTGSGHEEISVALVDPACLRPGAELLVHAKEAIGVPR' A
#
# COMPACT_ATOMS: atom_id res chain seq x y z
N MET A 1 20.60 1.27 13.74
CA MET A 1 19.70 0.93 12.62
C MET A 1 18.40 0.42 13.22
N THR A 2 17.50 1.31 13.62
CA THR A 2 16.12 0.90 13.88
C THR A 2 15.45 0.86 12.52
N CYS A 3 15.23 -0.33 11.96
CA CYS A 3 14.17 -0.48 10.97
C CYS A 3 12.93 0.04 11.68
N SER A 4 12.44 1.22 11.28
CA SER A 4 11.23 1.78 11.84
C SER A 4 10.12 0.83 11.44
N ASP A 5 9.75 -0.07 12.34
CA ASP A 5 8.80 -1.17 12.12
C ASP A 5 7.35 -0.67 12.04
N THR A 6 7.18 0.60 11.69
CA THR A 6 5.92 1.31 11.73
C THR A 6 5.32 1.26 10.34
N ALA A 7 4.16 0.64 10.24
CA ALA A 7 3.36 0.71 9.03
C ALA A 7 2.93 2.16 8.78
N VAL A 8 3.02 2.59 7.53
CA VAL A 8 2.58 3.91 7.09
C VAL A 8 1.28 3.80 6.30
N ILE A 9 0.42 4.79 6.44
CA ILE A 9 -0.79 4.88 5.63
C ILE A 9 -0.43 5.54 4.30
N VAL A 10 -0.80 4.88 3.21
CA VAL A 10 -0.66 5.40 1.83
C VAL A 10 -2.00 5.29 1.11
N ARG A 11 -2.15 6.01 0.00
CA ARG A 11 -3.37 6.00 -0.79
C ARG A 11 -3.18 5.28 -2.12
N LEU A 12 -4.01 4.30 -2.42
CA LEU A 12 -4.00 3.59 -3.70
C LEU A 12 -4.38 4.53 -4.84
N VAL A 13 -3.54 4.65 -5.85
CA VAL A 13 -3.81 5.43 -7.07
C VAL A 13 -4.41 4.54 -8.14
N ARG A 14 -3.78 3.39 -8.41
CA ARG A 14 -4.28 2.39 -9.35
C ARG A 14 -3.64 1.03 -9.12
N LEU A 15 -4.36 -0.02 -9.49
CA LEU A 15 -3.82 -1.37 -9.56
C LEU A 15 -2.93 -1.53 -10.80
N LEU A 16 -1.87 -2.33 -10.62
CA LEU A 16 -0.96 -2.78 -11.66
C LEU A 16 -1.13 -4.30 -11.85
N GLY A 17 -0.30 -4.92 -12.67
CA GLY A 17 -0.23 -6.38 -12.77
C GLY A 17 0.50 -6.99 -11.58
N ASP A 18 0.46 -8.33 -11.49
CA ASP A 18 1.26 -9.13 -10.54
C ASP A 18 1.09 -8.73 -9.07
N ASP A 19 -0.15 -8.43 -8.66
CA ASP A 19 -0.49 -8.00 -7.30
C ASP A 19 0.31 -6.76 -6.83
N LEU A 20 0.63 -5.86 -7.76
CA LEU A 20 1.22 -4.56 -7.46
C LEU A 20 0.18 -3.45 -7.56
N ALA A 21 0.42 -2.37 -6.81
CA ALA A 21 -0.34 -1.14 -6.90
C ALA A 21 0.57 0.07 -6.90
N LEU A 22 0.20 1.08 -7.67
CA LEU A 22 0.78 2.40 -7.54
C LEU A 22 0.05 3.12 -6.40
N VAL A 23 0.80 3.61 -5.42
CA VAL A 23 0.27 4.36 -4.27
C VAL A 23 0.87 5.76 -4.21
N ASP A 24 0.15 6.66 -3.57
CA ASP A 24 0.58 8.01 -3.20
C ASP A 24 0.97 8.00 -1.71
N THR A 25 2.22 8.33 -1.43
CA THR A 25 2.80 8.38 -0.06
C THR A 25 2.75 9.79 0.53
N GLY A 26 2.20 10.77 -0.18
CA GLY A 26 2.26 12.19 0.14
C GLY A 26 3.59 12.86 -0.21
N SER A 27 4.66 12.09 -0.43
CA SER A 27 5.96 12.59 -0.93
C SER A 27 6.23 12.20 -2.39
N GLY A 28 5.41 11.32 -2.96
CA GLY A 28 5.54 10.82 -4.32
C GLY A 28 4.71 9.57 -4.55
N HIS A 29 4.92 8.96 -5.71
CA HIS A 29 4.28 7.69 -6.06
C HIS A 29 5.26 6.54 -5.93
N GLU A 30 4.80 5.43 -5.37
CA GLU A 30 5.58 4.21 -5.21
C GLU A 30 4.79 2.98 -5.65
N GLU A 31 5.51 1.96 -6.11
CA GLU A 31 4.94 0.64 -6.42
C GLU A 31 5.05 -0.25 -5.19
N ILE A 32 3.92 -0.79 -4.75
CA ILE A 32 3.78 -1.56 -3.52
C ILE A 32 3.06 -2.88 -3.80
N SER A 33 3.54 -3.96 -3.19
CA SER A 33 2.85 -5.25 -3.21
C SER A 33 1.55 -5.18 -2.44
N VAL A 34 0.45 -5.63 -3.05
CA VAL A 34 -0.88 -5.73 -2.43
C VAL A 34 -1.36 -7.17 -2.31
N ALA A 35 -0.48 -8.15 -2.52
CA ALA A 35 -0.81 -9.58 -2.50
C ALA A 35 -1.43 -10.08 -1.19
N LEU A 36 -1.18 -9.40 -0.06
CA LEU A 36 -1.72 -9.76 1.26
C LEU A 36 -3.05 -9.08 1.60
N VAL A 37 -3.52 -8.14 0.76
CA VAL A 37 -4.75 -7.38 1.00
C VAL A 37 -5.88 -7.97 0.17
N ASP A 38 -7.06 -8.09 0.78
CA ASP A 38 -8.26 -8.54 0.06
C ASP A 38 -8.51 -7.65 -1.19
N PRO A 39 -8.59 -8.22 -2.40
CA PRO A 39 -8.87 -7.48 -3.62
C PRO A 39 -10.13 -6.61 -3.56
N ALA A 40 -11.14 -6.99 -2.77
CA ALA A 40 -12.35 -6.20 -2.58
C ALA A 40 -12.07 -4.84 -1.90
N CYS A 41 -10.97 -4.73 -1.15
CA CYS A 41 -10.52 -3.49 -0.52
C CYS A 41 -9.66 -2.63 -1.46
N LEU A 42 -9.26 -3.14 -2.62
CA LEU A 42 -8.32 -2.47 -3.52
C LEU A 42 -9.06 -1.67 -4.61
N ARG A 43 -9.25 -0.37 -4.34
CA ARG A 43 -9.85 0.58 -5.27
C ARG A 43 -9.10 1.90 -5.26
N PRO A 44 -9.04 2.65 -6.39
CA PRO A 44 -8.46 3.98 -6.39
C PRO A 44 -9.05 4.86 -5.27
N GLY A 45 -8.18 5.52 -4.51
CA GLY A 45 -8.53 6.29 -3.32
C GLY A 45 -8.56 5.49 -2.00
N ALA A 46 -8.41 4.16 -2.04
CA ALA A 46 -8.31 3.34 -0.84
C ALA A 46 -7.08 3.70 -0.01
N GLU A 47 -7.20 3.64 1.31
CA GLU A 47 -6.06 3.71 2.20
C GLU A 47 -5.53 2.31 2.51
N LEU A 48 -4.20 2.17 2.53
CA LEU A 48 -3.49 0.93 2.81
C LEU A 48 -2.45 1.16 3.90
N LEU A 49 -2.27 0.17 4.77
CA LEU A 49 -1.14 0.11 5.70
C LEU A 49 0.01 -0.61 5.01
N VAL A 50 1.16 0.05 4.91
CA VAL A 50 2.35 -0.46 4.21
C VAL A 50 3.54 -0.55 5.16
N HIS A 51 4.20 -1.70 5.15
CA HIS A 51 5.47 -1.94 5.84
C HIS A 51 6.44 -2.61 4.87
N ALA A 52 7.70 -2.15 4.84
CA ALA A 52 8.76 -2.73 3.99
C ALA A 52 8.36 -2.94 2.50
N LYS A 53 7.60 -1.99 1.91
CA LYS A 53 7.03 -2.05 0.55
C LYS A 53 5.96 -3.12 0.30
N GLU A 54 5.35 -3.62 1.36
CA GLU A 54 4.26 -4.57 1.32
C GLU A 54 3.04 -3.99 2.03
N ALA A 55 1.89 -4.00 1.36
CA ALA A 55 0.62 -3.65 1.97
C ALA A 55 0.18 -4.81 2.87
N ILE A 56 0.06 -4.53 4.17
CA ILE A 56 -0.25 -5.51 5.21
C ILE A 56 -1.71 -5.45 5.67
N GLY A 57 -2.49 -4.50 5.15
CA GLY A 57 -3.92 -4.37 5.46
C GLY A 57 -4.50 -3.00 5.12
N VAL A 58 -5.71 -2.75 5.64
CA VAL A 58 -6.40 -1.46 5.57
C VAL A 58 -6.54 -0.86 6.97
N PRO A 59 -6.45 0.47 7.11
CA PRO A 59 -6.81 1.11 8.37
C PRO A 59 -8.31 0.91 8.66
N ARG A 60 -8.66 0.79 9.95
CA ARG A 60 -10.04 0.62 10.43
C ARG A 60 -10.81 1.93 10.46
#